data_AF-A0A2N7PW89-F1
#
_entry.id   AF-A0A2N7PW89-F1
#
_cell.length_a   1.000
_cell.length_b   1.000
_cell.length_c   1.000
_cell.angle_alpha   90.00
_cell.angle_beta   90.00
_cell.angle_gamma   90.00
#
_symmetry.space_group_name_H-M   'P 1'
#
loop_
_entity.id
_entity.type
_entity.pdbx_description
1 polymer ?
#
loop_
_entity_poly.entity_id
_entity_poly.type
_entity_poly.pdbx_seq_one_letter_code
_entity_poly.pdbx_strand_id
1 'polypeptide(L)'
;MHYIPAFLIICVFALSLVKKIGKFTIHIWQIAIIAAFLCIITNQISLKVAFYSINFDVIFFLFGMFCIGVSIEKSGLAKFFTNYTLKYIKNIDSLLLFVILFCAVSSAFLMNDTIAAIVAPIILTFAKTLQVNVKKLLLVSMLAITIGACASPIGSPQNILIVSHMSANPFLLYSKYLVLPTILNLVLLFLYAKFSFEQKTLYPQNKIVKLNDKSLAELSIY
;
A
#
# COMPACT_ATOMS: atom_id res chain seq x y z
N MET A 1 -31.65 19.82 16.04
CA MET A 1 -30.23 19.60 16.38
C MET A 1 -29.61 18.32 15.78
N HIS A 2 -30.36 17.44 15.10
CA HIS A 2 -29.81 16.16 14.57
C HIS A 2 -29.00 16.23 13.27
N TYR A 3 -29.00 17.36 12.55
CA TYR A 3 -28.33 17.46 11.23
C TYR A 3 -26.93 18.09 11.27
N ILE A 4 -26.53 18.68 12.40
CA ILE A 4 -25.22 19.33 12.58
C ILE A 4 -24.05 18.36 12.29
N PRO A 5 -24.03 17.12 12.81
CA PRO A 5 -22.90 16.22 12.54
C PRO A 5 -22.91 15.73 11.09
N ALA A 6 -24.08 15.49 10.50
CA ALA A 6 -24.19 15.12 9.09
C ALA A 6 -23.68 16.24 8.16
N PHE A 7 -24.06 17.48 8.45
CA PHE A 7 -23.58 18.66 7.70
C PHE A 7 -22.06 18.84 7.84
N LEU A 8 -21.52 18.70 9.05
CA LEU A 8 -20.07 18.76 9.28
C LEU A 8 -19.32 17.68 8.50
N ILE A 9 -19.80 16.43 8.51
CA ILE A 9 -19.19 15.34 7.74
C ILE A 9 -19.20 15.68 6.24
N ILE A 10 -20.32 16.12 5.70
CA ILE A 10 -20.43 16.49 4.28
C ILE A 10 -19.47 17.63 3.93
N CYS A 11 -19.37 18.67 4.77
CA CYS A 11 -18.44 19.77 4.56
C CYS A 11 -16.98 19.30 4.59
N VAL A 12 -16.61 18.42 5.53
CA VAL A 12 -15.25 17.89 5.65
C VAL A 12 -14.88 17.03 4.45
N PHE A 13 -15.81 16.19 3.98
CA PHE A 13 -15.62 15.41 2.76
C PHE A 13 -15.48 16.32 1.53
N ALA A 14 -16.35 17.33 1.39
CA ALA A 14 -16.28 18.29 0.30
C ALA A 14 -14.95 19.05 0.30
N LEU A 15 -14.50 19.54 1.47
CA LEU A 15 -13.21 20.21 1.63
C LEU A 15 -12.03 19.28 1.31
N SER A 16 -12.12 17.99 1.68
CA SER A 16 -11.08 17.00 1.38
C SER A 16 -10.89 16.74 -0.11
N LEU A 17 -11.93 16.97 -0.93
CA LEU A 17 -11.85 16.89 -2.39
C LEU A 17 -11.15 18.11 -3.00
N VAL A 18 -11.21 19.26 -2.33
CA VAL A 18 -10.61 20.52 -2.79
C VAL A 18 -9.14 20.60 -2.35
N LYS A 19 -8.26 19.96 -3.13
CA LYS A 19 -6.79 19.99 -2.89
C LYS A 19 -6.15 21.38 -3.08
N LYS A 20 -6.83 22.31 -3.76
CA LYS A 20 -6.35 23.67 -4.05
C LYS A 20 -7.49 24.68 -3.96
N ILE A 21 -7.29 25.72 -3.14
CA ILE A 21 -8.11 26.94 -3.15
C ILE A 21 -7.18 28.09 -3.52
N GLY A 22 -7.32 28.60 -4.75
CA GLY A 22 -6.43 29.63 -5.29
C GLY A 22 -4.97 29.18 -5.38
N LYS A 23 -4.07 29.90 -4.70
CA LYS A 23 -2.62 29.60 -4.65
C LYS A 23 -2.21 28.65 -3.52
N PHE A 24 -3.09 28.36 -2.57
CA PHE A 24 -2.78 27.54 -1.40
C PHE A 24 -3.16 26.07 -1.64
N THR A 25 -2.22 25.16 -1.37
CA THR A 25 -2.47 23.71 -1.33
C THR A 25 -2.88 23.32 0.08
N ILE A 26 -4.09 22.82 0.22
CA ILE A 26 -4.59 22.35 1.53
C ILE A 26 -4.21 20.88 1.67
N HIS A 27 -3.50 20.54 2.74
CA HIS A 27 -3.17 19.17 3.05
C HIS A 27 -4.31 18.50 3.82
N ILE A 28 -4.53 17.20 3.56
CA ILE A 28 -5.59 16.40 4.20
C ILE A 28 -5.52 16.47 5.73
N TRP A 29 -4.32 16.49 6.32
CA TRP A 29 -4.15 16.56 7.77
C TRP A 29 -4.68 17.87 8.36
N GLN A 30 -4.60 18.99 7.62
CA GLN A 30 -5.11 20.30 8.08
C GLN A 30 -6.64 20.26 8.17
N ILE A 31 -7.28 19.69 7.14
CA ILE A 31 -8.73 19.54 7.08
C ILE A 31 -9.21 18.62 8.20
N ALA A 32 -8.49 17.52 8.47
CA ALA A 32 -8.82 16.61 9.56
C ALA A 32 -8.73 17.27 10.94
N ILE A 33 -7.71 18.10 11.19
CA ILE A 33 -7.57 18.83 12.47
C ILE A 33 -8.70 19.87 12.63
N ILE A 34 -8.98 20.64 11.58
CA ILE A 34 -10.07 21.63 11.60
C ILE A 34 -11.41 20.95 11.84
N ALA A 35 -11.67 19.83 11.17
CA ALA A 35 -12.87 19.02 11.36
C ALA A 35 -13.02 18.55 12.82
N ALA A 36 -11.96 17.99 13.40
CA ALA A 36 -11.96 17.53 14.78
C ALA A 36 -12.23 18.68 15.76
N PHE A 37 -11.62 19.85 15.52
CA PHE A 37 -11.83 21.04 16.34
C PHE A 37 -13.27 21.55 16.26
N LEU A 38 -13.86 21.60 15.05
CA LEU A 38 -15.25 21.98 14.86
C LEU A 38 -16.21 21.02 15.57
N CYS A 39 -15.96 19.71 15.54
CA CYS A 39 -16.77 18.72 16.28
C CYS A 39 -16.75 18.93 17.80
N ILE A 40 -15.62 19.38 18.35
CA ILE A 40 -15.48 19.67 19.79
C ILE A 40 -16.22 20.98 20.14
N ILE A 41 -16.03 22.05 19.37
CA ILE A 41 -16.70 23.34 19.63
C ILE A 41 -18.21 23.25 19.48
N THR A 42 -18.69 22.50 18.48
CA THR A 42 -20.12 22.26 18.26
C THR A 42 -20.72 21.24 19.23
N ASN A 43 -19.93 20.80 20.21
CA ASN A 43 -20.30 19.88 21.29
C ASN A 43 -20.92 18.56 20.79
N GLN A 44 -20.52 18.12 19.59
CA GLN A 44 -20.98 16.85 19.00
C GLN A 44 -20.26 15.67 19.64
N ILE A 45 -19.01 15.87 20.06
CA ILE A 45 -18.19 14.89 20.75
C ILE A 45 -17.48 15.60 21.91
N SER A 46 -17.48 14.98 23.10
CA SER A 46 -16.73 15.50 24.24
C SER A 46 -15.22 15.33 24.03
N LEU A 47 -14.43 16.24 24.61
CA LEU A 47 -12.97 16.17 24.52
C LEU A 47 -12.42 14.81 24.98
N LYS A 48 -12.99 14.23 26.05
CA LYS A 48 -12.61 12.92 26.57
C LYS A 48 -12.82 11.81 25.53
N VAL A 49 -13.99 11.75 24.90
CA VAL A 49 -14.30 10.75 23.87
C VAL A 49 -13.41 10.91 22.63
N ALA A 50 -13.11 12.15 22.24
CA ALA A 50 -12.20 12.42 21.12
C ALA A 50 -10.79 11.87 21.39
N PHE A 51 -10.24 12.03 22.60
CA PHE A 51 -8.94 11.45 22.96
C PHE A 51 -8.97 9.92 22.95
N TYR A 52 -10.02 9.28 23.48
CA TYR A 52 -10.15 7.82 23.45
C TYR A 52 -10.39 7.23 22.05
N SER A 53 -10.79 8.07 21.09
CA SER A 53 -10.98 7.65 19.70
C SER A 53 -9.65 7.53 18.92
N ILE A 54 -8.53 8.01 19.49
CA ILE A 54 -7.21 7.86 18.89
C ILE A 54 -6.72 6.42 19.13
N ASN A 55 -6.57 5.66 18.04
CA ASN A 55 -6.01 4.32 18.10
C ASN A 55 -4.47 4.36 18.02
N PHE A 56 -3.81 4.30 19.17
CA PHE A 56 -2.35 4.30 19.25
C PHE A 56 -1.71 3.05 18.65
N ASP A 57 -2.38 1.89 18.71
CA ASP A 57 -1.86 0.64 18.14
C ASP A 57 -1.64 0.78 16.62
N VAL A 58 -2.60 1.40 15.92
CA VAL A 58 -2.47 1.67 14.47
C VAL A 58 -1.34 2.66 14.19
N ILE A 59 -1.19 3.71 15.00
CA ILE A 59 -0.13 4.72 14.82
C ILE A 59 1.25 4.07 14.99
N PHE A 60 1.46 3.30 16.06
CA PHE A 60 2.73 2.62 16.31
C PHE A 60 3.00 1.52 15.30
N PHE A 61 1.97 0.80 14.84
CA PHE A 61 2.09 -0.16 13.76
C PHE A 61 2.61 0.49 12.48
N LEU A 62 1.94 1.54 11.98
CA LEU A 62 2.37 2.26 10.78
C LEU A 62 3.78 2.85 10.92
N PHE A 63 4.10 3.43 12.08
CA PHE A 63 5.44 3.92 12.39
C PHE A 63 6.49 2.81 12.29
N GLY A 64 6.25 1.66 12.92
CA GLY A 64 7.13 0.49 12.85
C GLY A 64 7.34 0.00 11.41
N MET A 65 6.30 0.02 10.59
CA MET A 65 6.40 -0.38 9.18
C MET A 65 7.27 0.57 8.35
N PHE A 66 7.22 1.88 8.59
CA PHE A 66 8.14 2.82 7.98
C PHE A 66 9.59 2.60 8.45
N CYS A 67 9.80 2.33 9.74
CA CYS A 67 11.13 1.99 10.27
C CYS A 67 11.71 0.73 9.63
N ILE A 68 10.90 -0.34 9.47
CA ILE A 68 11.29 -1.57 8.77
C ILE A 68 11.64 -1.25 7.32
N GLY A 69 10.82 -0.45 6.64
CA GLY A 69 11.07 0.01 5.28
C GLY A 69 12.43 0.65 5.07
N VAL A 70 12.75 1.65 5.90
CA VAL A 70 14.05 2.33 5.88
C VAL A 70 15.18 1.37 6.23
N SER A 71 14.96 0.43 7.16
CA SER A 71 15.95 -0.58 7.54
C SER A 71 16.26 -1.56 6.40
N ILE A 72 15.26 -1.96 5.62
CA ILE A 72 15.42 -2.80 4.42
C ILE A 72 16.22 -2.06 3.33
N GLU A 73 16.00 -0.75 3.16
CA GLU A 73 16.78 0.09 2.25
C GLU A 73 18.25 0.22 2.70
N LYS A 74 18.48 0.53 3.98
CA LYS A 74 19.82 0.73 4.54
C LYS A 74 20.63 -0.56 4.65
N SER A 75 20.00 -1.69 4.97
CA SER A 75 20.68 -3.00 5.09
C SER A 75 21.12 -3.58 3.74
N GLY A 76 20.67 -3.01 2.62
CA GLY A 76 20.94 -3.57 1.29
C GLY A 76 20.16 -4.85 0.99
N LEU A 77 19.27 -5.30 1.89
CA LEU A 77 18.44 -6.49 1.72
C LEU A 77 17.53 -6.36 0.49
N ALA A 78 17.02 -5.15 0.21
CA ALA A 78 16.31 -4.88 -1.03
C ALA A 78 17.16 -5.15 -2.28
N LYS A 79 18.44 -4.74 -2.28
CA LYS A 79 19.37 -5.00 -3.40
C LYS A 79 19.63 -6.49 -3.56
N PHE A 80 19.80 -7.22 -2.46
CA PHE A 80 19.95 -8.68 -2.49
C PHE A 80 18.71 -9.36 -3.09
N PHE A 81 17.51 -9.01 -2.60
CA PHE A 81 16.25 -9.53 -3.14
C PHE A 81 16.05 -9.16 -4.60
N THR A 82 16.35 -7.92 -5.00
CA THR A 82 16.31 -7.50 -6.39
C THR A 82 17.23 -8.36 -7.26
N ASN A 83 18.48 -8.58 -6.85
CA ASN A 83 19.42 -9.40 -7.61
C ASN A 83 19.00 -10.88 -7.67
N TYR A 84 18.41 -11.41 -6.60
CA TYR A 84 17.86 -12.76 -6.60
C TYR A 84 16.66 -12.88 -7.55
N THR A 85 15.72 -11.94 -7.47
CA THR A 85 14.52 -11.91 -8.31
C THR A 85 14.85 -11.68 -9.79
N LEU A 86 15.84 -10.85 -10.11
CA LEU A 86 16.31 -10.62 -11.48
C LEU A 86 16.90 -11.88 -12.15
N LYS A 87 17.31 -12.92 -11.39
CA LYS A 87 17.70 -14.21 -11.98
C LYS A 87 16.53 -14.90 -12.67
N TYR A 88 15.31 -14.67 -12.19
CA TYR A 88 14.08 -15.27 -12.71
C TYR A 88 13.25 -14.29 -13.55
N ILE A 89 13.38 -12.99 -13.30
CA ILE A 89 12.64 -11.93 -13.97
C ILE A 89 13.49 -11.26 -15.04
N LYS A 90 13.19 -11.55 -16.30
CA LYS A 90 13.94 -11.05 -17.46
C LYS A 90 13.43 -9.72 -18.00
N ASN A 91 12.12 -9.46 -17.88
CA ASN A 91 11.43 -8.30 -18.46
C ASN A 91 10.49 -7.63 -17.45
N ILE A 92 10.06 -6.40 -17.73
CA ILE A 92 9.10 -5.65 -16.90
C ILE A 92 7.75 -6.39 -16.78
N ASP A 93 7.28 -7.05 -17.83
CA ASP A 93 6.04 -7.85 -17.78
C ASP A 93 6.14 -8.95 -16.70
N SER A 94 7.27 -9.65 -16.62
CA SER A 94 7.48 -10.68 -15.59
C SER A 94 7.58 -10.09 -14.19
N LEU A 95 8.13 -8.88 -14.05
CA LEU A 95 8.18 -8.15 -12.79
C LEU A 95 6.77 -7.80 -12.31
N LEU A 96 5.96 -7.22 -13.20
CA LEU A 96 4.59 -6.83 -12.91
C LEU A 96 3.75 -8.05 -12.53
N LEU A 97 3.87 -9.15 -13.28
CA LEU A 97 3.19 -10.39 -12.96
C LEU A 97 3.56 -10.90 -11.57
N PHE A 98 4.85 -10.94 -11.25
CA PHE A 98 5.34 -11.37 -9.94
C PHE A 98 4.78 -10.50 -8.81
N VAL A 99 4.88 -9.18 -8.94
CA VAL A 99 4.39 -8.24 -7.91
C VAL A 99 2.89 -8.35 -7.74
N ILE A 100 2.12 -8.42 -8.83
CA ILE A 100 0.65 -8.53 -8.79
C ILE A 100 0.25 -9.82 -8.09
N LEU A 101 0.82 -10.97 -8.49
CA LEU A 101 0.48 -12.26 -7.89
C LEU A 101 0.91 -12.32 -6.42
N PHE A 102 2.12 -11.87 -6.09
CA PHE A 102 2.60 -11.84 -4.72
C PHE A 102 1.68 -11.00 -3.82
N CYS A 103 1.32 -9.79 -4.27
CA CYS A 103 0.45 -8.89 -3.54
C CYS A 103 -0.97 -9.46 -3.38
N ALA A 104 -1.54 -9.97 -4.47
CA ALA A 104 -2.90 -10.47 -4.48
C ALA A 104 -3.05 -11.72 -3.60
N VAL A 105 -2.11 -12.67 -3.71
CA VAL A 105 -2.11 -13.89 -2.89
C VAL A 105 -1.88 -13.52 -1.42
N SER A 106 -0.90 -12.68 -1.10
CA SER A 106 -0.64 -12.26 0.28
C SER A 106 -1.88 -11.61 0.91
N SER A 107 -2.58 -10.76 0.15
CA SER A 107 -3.80 -10.10 0.63
C SER A 107 -5.05 -11.00 0.65
N ALA A 108 -5.03 -12.15 -0.01
CA ALA A 108 -6.11 -13.13 0.13
C ALA A 108 -6.00 -13.88 1.48
N PHE A 109 -4.80 -14.00 2.04
CA PHE A 109 -4.54 -14.65 3.33
C PHE A 109 -4.47 -13.66 4.51
N LEU A 110 -4.06 -12.42 4.26
CA LEU A 110 -3.91 -11.37 5.26
C LEU A 110 -4.76 -10.15 4.92
N MET A 111 -5.02 -9.31 5.92
CA MET A 111 -5.81 -8.10 5.76
C MET A 111 -5.13 -7.10 4.82
N ASN A 112 -5.90 -6.53 3.89
CA ASN A 112 -5.44 -5.61 2.86
C ASN A 112 -4.65 -4.41 3.43
N ASP A 113 -5.09 -3.83 4.54
CA ASP A 113 -4.45 -2.67 5.18
C ASP A 113 -3.08 -3.04 5.78
N THR A 114 -2.99 -4.22 6.41
CA THR A 114 -1.75 -4.76 6.98
C THR A 114 -0.72 -5.04 5.89
N ILE A 115 -1.13 -5.73 4.81
CA ILE A 115 -0.23 -6.02 3.69
C ILE A 115 0.20 -4.73 2.99
N ALA A 116 -0.70 -3.77 2.79
CA ALA A 116 -0.36 -2.48 2.19
C ALA A 116 0.71 -1.73 3.01
N ALA A 117 0.60 -1.72 4.35
CA ALA A 117 1.59 -1.10 5.23
C ALA A 117 2.97 -1.76 5.14
N ILE A 118 3.03 -3.09 4.95
CA ILE A 118 4.28 -3.86 4.78
C ILE A 118 4.87 -3.69 3.39
N VAL A 119 4.04 -3.83 2.36
CA VAL A 119 4.50 -3.88 0.97
C VAL A 119 4.86 -2.49 0.46
N ALA A 120 4.17 -1.43 0.88
CA ALA A 120 4.44 -0.07 0.41
C ALA A 120 5.91 0.36 0.56
N PRO A 121 6.55 0.29 1.76
CA PRO A 121 7.95 0.65 1.89
C PRO A 121 8.88 -0.26 1.08
N ILE A 122 8.58 -1.56 0.99
CA ILE A 122 9.37 -2.52 0.21
C ILE A 122 9.34 -2.15 -1.27
N ILE A 123 8.15 -1.86 -1.81
CA ILE A 123 7.96 -1.45 -3.21
C ILE A 123 8.66 -0.12 -3.51
N LEU A 124 8.65 0.84 -2.58
CA LEU A 124 9.40 2.09 -2.74
C LEU A 124 10.89 1.82 -2.95
N THR A 125 11.49 1.00 -2.08
CA THR A 125 12.92 0.65 -2.19
C THR A 125 13.20 -0.19 -3.43
N PHE A 126 12.33 -1.15 -3.73
CA PHE A 126 12.45 -2.05 -4.88
C PHE A 126 12.37 -1.29 -6.21
N ALA A 127 11.41 -0.37 -6.33
CA ALA A 127 11.25 0.48 -7.52
C ALA A 127 12.45 1.38 -7.75
N LYS A 128 12.99 2.01 -6.69
CA LYS A 128 14.24 2.80 -6.78
C LYS A 128 15.42 1.94 -7.23
N THR A 129 15.54 0.73 -6.68
CA THR A 129 16.64 -0.20 -6.93
C THR A 129 16.63 -0.73 -8.37
N LEU A 130 15.43 -0.91 -8.95
CA LEU A 130 15.21 -1.34 -10.33
C LEU A 130 15.11 -0.17 -11.33
N GLN A 131 15.16 1.09 -10.85
CA GLN A 131 14.96 2.30 -11.64
C GLN A 131 13.66 2.33 -12.46
N VAL A 132 12.60 1.73 -11.90
CA VAL A 132 11.24 1.75 -12.47
C VAL A 132 10.41 2.87 -11.84
N ASN A 133 9.34 3.28 -12.52
CA ASN A 133 8.47 4.33 -12.01
C ASN A 133 7.79 3.91 -10.69
N VAL A 134 8.28 4.49 -9.58
CA VAL A 134 7.83 4.23 -8.21
C VAL A 134 6.32 4.42 -8.06
N LYS A 135 5.77 5.49 -8.63
CA LYS A 135 4.33 5.80 -8.49
C LYS A 135 3.47 4.75 -9.18
N LYS A 136 3.85 4.33 -10.39
CA LYS A 136 3.12 3.32 -11.16
C LYS A 136 3.22 1.94 -10.48
N LEU A 137 4.41 1.55 -10.01
CA LEU A 137 4.59 0.25 -9.34
C LEU A 137 3.83 0.18 -8.01
N LEU A 138 3.87 1.26 -7.23
CA LEU A 138 3.10 1.38 -6.00
C LEU A 138 1.60 1.27 -6.29
N LEU A 139 1.09 2.03 -7.27
CA LEU A 139 -0.32 1.96 -7.67
C LEU A 139 -0.74 0.53 -8.05
N VAL A 140 0.03 -0.13 -8.92
CA VAL A 140 -0.26 -1.51 -9.35
C VAL A 140 -0.24 -2.47 -8.16
N SER A 141 0.74 -2.36 -7.27
CA SER A 141 0.80 -3.20 -6.06
C SER A 141 -0.40 -2.99 -5.14
N MET A 142 -0.82 -1.73 -4.91
CA MET A 142 -1.97 -1.43 -4.04
C MET A 142 -3.28 -1.92 -4.67
N LEU A 143 -3.45 -1.79 -5.98
CA LEU A 143 -4.60 -2.35 -6.70
C LEU A 143 -4.61 -3.88 -6.61
N ALA A 144 -3.46 -4.53 -6.75
CA ALA A 144 -3.35 -5.98 -6.64
C ALA A 144 -3.70 -6.48 -5.23
N ILE A 145 -3.27 -5.78 -4.18
CA ILE A 145 -3.67 -6.06 -2.78
C ILE A 145 -5.18 -5.97 -2.64
N THR A 146 -5.79 -4.85 -3.04
CA THR A 146 -7.23 -4.64 -2.93
C THR A 146 -8.04 -5.69 -3.69
N ILE A 147 -7.65 -6.00 -4.93
CA ILE A 147 -8.31 -7.02 -5.75
C ILE A 147 -8.12 -8.41 -5.12
N GLY A 148 -6.91 -8.74 -4.65
CA GLY A 148 -6.62 -10.02 -4.00
C GLY A 148 -7.43 -10.24 -2.71
N ALA A 149 -7.62 -9.20 -1.92
CA ALA A 149 -8.46 -9.25 -0.72
C ALA A 149 -9.89 -9.70 -1.01
N CYS A 150 -10.46 -9.34 -2.18
CA CYS A 150 -11.81 -9.76 -2.57
C CYS A 150 -11.94 -11.27 -2.84
N ALA A 151 -10.84 -11.99 -3.10
CA ALA A 151 -10.90 -13.43 -3.32
C ALA A 151 -11.28 -14.22 -2.06
N SER A 152 -11.07 -13.64 -0.87
CA SER A 152 -11.16 -14.33 0.41
C SER A 152 -11.92 -13.50 1.45
N PRO A 153 -12.78 -14.15 2.26
CA PRO A 153 -13.40 -13.49 3.41
C PRO A 153 -12.41 -12.89 4.39
N ILE A 154 -11.21 -13.46 4.51
CA ILE A 154 -10.17 -13.06 5.47
C ILE A 154 -9.46 -11.78 5.02
N GLY A 155 -9.50 -11.47 3.72
CA GLY A 155 -8.74 -10.37 3.14
C GLY A 155 -9.12 -8.98 3.65
N SER A 156 -10.30 -8.81 4.27
CA SER A 156 -10.68 -7.56 4.91
C SER A 156 -11.78 -7.75 5.97
N PRO A 157 -11.89 -6.86 6.97
CA PRO A 157 -12.97 -6.91 7.96
C PRO A 157 -14.37 -6.80 7.34
N GLN A 158 -14.48 -6.04 6.24
CA GLN A 158 -15.74 -5.87 5.51
C GLN A 158 -16.19 -7.19 4.88
N ASN A 159 -15.25 -8.00 4.38
CA ASN A 159 -15.56 -9.30 3.80
C ASN A 159 -16.03 -10.30 4.87
N ILE A 160 -15.39 -10.29 6.05
CA ILE A 160 -15.82 -11.09 7.22
C ILE A 160 -17.25 -10.72 7.63
N LEU A 161 -17.58 -9.42 7.65
CA LEU A 161 -18.91 -8.94 7.99
C LEU A 161 -19.98 -9.42 7.00
N ILE A 162 -19.67 -9.52 5.71
CA ILE A 162 -20.60 -10.08 4.71
C ILE A 162 -20.84 -11.57 5.01
N VAL A 163 -19.76 -12.32 5.24
CA VAL A 163 -19.80 -13.75 5.55
C VAL A 163 -20.55 -14.04 6.86
N SER A 164 -20.49 -13.14 7.85
CA SER A 164 -21.22 -13.32 9.11
C SER A 164 -22.75 -13.26 8.97
N HIS A 165 -23.26 -12.73 7.86
CA HIS A 165 -24.69 -12.68 7.56
C HIS A 165 -25.15 -13.80 6.61
N MET A 166 -24.23 -14.69 6.19
CA MET A 166 -24.51 -15.81 5.30
C MET A 166 -24.76 -17.09 6.10
N SER A 167 -25.71 -17.90 5.67
CA SER A 167 -26.20 -19.06 6.42
C SER A 167 -25.33 -20.31 6.25
N ALA A 168 -25.24 -20.87 5.04
CA ALA A 168 -24.58 -22.16 4.79
C ALA A 168 -23.27 -22.02 3.99
N ASN A 169 -22.20 -22.66 4.48
CA ASN A 169 -20.85 -22.65 3.88
C ASN A 169 -20.35 -21.26 3.44
N PRO A 170 -20.38 -20.25 4.32
CA PRO A 170 -20.30 -18.85 3.91
C PRO A 170 -18.93 -18.51 3.32
N PHE A 171 -17.85 -19.15 3.78
CA PHE A 171 -16.52 -19.01 3.17
C PHE A 171 -16.46 -19.55 1.74
N LEU A 172 -17.01 -20.74 1.51
CA LEU A 172 -16.95 -21.40 0.21
C LEU A 172 -17.86 -20.69 -0.80
N LEU A 173 -19.04 -20.27 -0.35
CA LEU A 173 -20.01 -19.58 -1.18
C LEU A 173 -19.49 -18.19 -1.58
N TYR A 174 -18.94 -17.44 -0.63
CA TYR A 174 -18.28 -16.16 -0.90
C TYR A 174 -17.16 -16.31 -1.94
N SER A 175 -16.24 -17.25 -1.70
CA SER A 175 -15.10 -17.48 -2.58
C SER A 175 -15.55 -17.94 -3.97
N LYS A 176 -16.57 -18.81 -4.05
CA LYS A 176 -17.13 -19.27 -5.34
C LYS A 176 -17.64 -18.11 -6.20
N TYR A 177 -18.31 -17.12 -5.62
CA TYR A 177 -18.83 -15.98 -6.37
C TYR A 177 -17.77 -14.94 -6.72
N LEU A 178 -16.74 -14.77 -5.87
CA LEU A 178 -15.79 -13.68 -6.03
C LEU A 178 -14.44 -14.08 -6.63
N VAL A 179 -14.09 -15.36 -6.65
CA VAL A 179 -12.85 -15.84 -7.30
C VAL A 179 -12.83 -15.50 -8.79
N LEU A 180 -13.93 -15.73 -9.52
CA LEU A 180 -13.98 -15.44 -10.96
C LEU A 180 -13.85 -13.93 -11.26
N PRO A 181 -14.64 -13.01 -10.64
CA PRO A 181 -14.41 -11.58 -10.75
C PRO A 181 -13.00 -11.14 -10.33
N THR A 182 -12.43 -11.75 -9.30
CA THR A 182 -11.08 -11.42 -8.81
C THR A 182 -10.02 -11.76 -9.86
N ILE A 183 -10.06 -12.97 -10.42
CA ILE A 183 -9.13 -13.39 -11.48
C ILE A 183 -9.26 -12.46 -12.70
N LEU A 184 -10.49 -12.15 -13.13
CA LEU A 184 -10.71 -11.22 -14.24
C LEU A 184 -10.11 -9.84 -13.96
N ASN A 185 -10.31 -9.29 -12.76
CA ASN A 185 -9.72 -8.01 -12.36
C ASN A 185 -8.20 -8.06 -12.27
N LEU A 186 -7.59 -9.16 -11.84
CA LEU A 186 -6.12 -9.32 -11.83
C LEU A 186 -5.56 -9.35 -13.26
N VAL A 187 -6.26 -10.01 -14.19
CA VAL A 187 -5.88 -9.99 -15.61
C VAL A 187 -6.01 -8.58 -16.19
N LEU A 188 -7.11 -7.88 -15.91
CA LEU A 188 -7.30 -6.49 -16.34
C LEU A 188 -6.24 -5.56 -15.74
N LEU A 189 -5.89 -5.74 -14.47
CA LEU A 189 -4.82 -4.99 -13.81
C LEU A 189 -3.47 -5.26 -14.48
N PHE A 190 -3.16 -6.52 -14.80
CA PHE A 190 -1.92 -6.86 -15.51
C PHE A 190 -1.86 -6.19 -16.89
N LEU A 191 -2.95 -6.23 -17.66
CA LEU A 191 -3.04 -5.56 -18.95
C LEU A 191 -2.87 -4.05 -18.81
N TYR A 192 -3.59 -3.43 -17.85
CA TYR A 192 -3.44 -2.01 -17.54
C TYR A 192 -2.00 -1.64 -17.18
N ALA A 193 -1.37 -2.43 -16.30
CA ALA A 193 0.01 -2.21 -15.88
C ALA A 193 0.97 -2.33 -17.07
N LYS A 194 0.78 -3.34 -17.93
CA LYS A 194 1.58 -3.54 -19.15
C LYS A 194 1.49 -2.36 -20.11
N PHE A 195 0.31 -1.76 -20.30
CA PHE A 195 0.15 -0.58 -21.16
C PHE A 195 0.60 0.71 -20.50
N SER A 196 0.46 0.83 -19.18
CA SER A 196 0.81 2.03 -18.42
C SER A 196 2.33 2.18 -18.23
N PHE A 197 3.07 1.08 -18.16
CA PHE A 197 4.54 1.12 -18.05
C PHE A 197 5.17 1.36 -19.43
N GLU A 198 5.67 2.59 -19.62
CA GLU A 198 6.39 3.00 -20.84
C GLU A 198 7.77 2.32 -20.97
N GLN A 199 8.39 1.97 -19.84
CA GLN A 199 9.64 1.21 -19.82
C GLN A 199 9.34 -0.26 -20.11
N LYS A 200 10.07 -0.85 -21.06
CA LYS A 200 9.96 -2.28 -21.41
C LYS A 200 11.16 -3.13 -20.95
N THR A 201 12.27 -2.47 -20.62
CA THR A 201 13.51 -3.11 -20.15
C THR A 201 13.81 -2.70 -18.71
N LEU A 202 14.24 -3.69 -17.92
CA LEU A 202 14.80 -3.45 -16.60
C LEU A 202 16.24 -2.93 -16.78
N TYR A 203 16.62 -1.85 -16.09
CA TYR A 203 18.01 -1.40 -16.13
C TYR A 203 18.88 -2.42 -15.37
N PRO A 204 19.87 -3.06 -16.02
CA PRO A 204 20.75 -4.01 -15.34
C PRO A 204 21.62 -3.27 -14.32
N GLN A 205 21.74 -3.80 -13.11
CA GLN A 205 22.69 -3.34 -12.09
C GLN A 205 24.14 -3.73 -12.41
N ASN A 206 24.62 -3.47 -13.64
CA ASN A 206 26.04 -3.56 -13.94
C ASN A 206 26.80 -2.35 -13.38
N LYS A 207 26.76 -2.23 -12.05
CA LYS A 207 27.84 -1.71 -11.20
C LYS A 207 27.84 -2.54 -9.92
N ILE A 208 28.06 -3.85 -10.07
CA ILE A 208 28.91 -4.51 -9.09
C ILE A 208 30.26 -3.82 -9.27
N VAL A 209 30.54 -2.80 -8.44
CA VAL A 209 31.94 -2.44 -8.20
C VAL A 209 32.55 -3.74 -7.72
N LYS A 210 33.30 -4.40 -8.60
CA LYS A 210 34.14 -5.52 -8.21
C LYS A 210 35.05 -4.95 -7.12
N LEU A 211 34.74 -5.23 -5.86
CA LEU A 211 35.68 -5.09 -4.75
C LEU A 211 36.75 -6.18 -4.92
N ASN A 212 37.47 -6.13 -6.04
CA ASN A 212 38.59 -7.00 -6.36
C ASN A 212 39.89 -6.20 -6.46
N ASP A 213 39.81 -4.87 -6.25
CA ASP A 213 40.98 -4.03 -6.03
C ASP A 213 41.42 -4.16 -4.58
N LYS A 214 42.47 -4.96 -4.36
CA LYS A 214 43.16 -5.10 -3.06
C LYS A 214 43.60 -3.76 -2.47
N SER A 215 43.77 -2.72 -3.30
CA SER A 215 44.16 -1.38 -2.88
C SER A 215 43.11 -0.64 -2.03
N LEU A 216 41.83 -1.04 -2.09
CA LEU A 216 40.77 -0.41 -1.27
C LEU A 216 40.59 -1.07 0.12
N ALA A 217 41.16 -2.26 0.33
CA ALA A 217 41.15 -2.93 1.65
C ALA A 217 42.15 -2.30 2.63
N GLU A 218 43.19 -1.64 2.14
CA GLU A 218 44.21 -1.01 2.98
C GLU A 218 43.77 0.35 3.55
N LEU A 219 42.73 0.95 2.98
CA LEU A 219 42.19 2.25 3.41
C LEU A 219 41.20 2.17 4.59
N SER A 220 40.80 0.97 5.03
CA SER A 220 39.87 0.79 6.17
C SER A 220 40.58 0.56 7.52
N ILE A 221 41.89 0.76 7.58
CA ILE A 221 42.71 0.54 8.81
C ILE A 221 43.29 1.86 9.37
N TYR A 222 42.92 3.01 8.83
CA TYR A 222 43.23 4.33 9.43
C TYR A 222 41.98 5.12 9.76
#